data_AF-A0A6N7CVI5-F1
#
_entry.id   AF-A0A6N7CVI5-F1
#
_cell.length_a   1.000
_cell.length_b   1.000
_cell.length_c   1.000
_cell.angle_alpha   90.00
_cell.angle_beta   90.00
_cell.angle_gamma   90.00
#
_symmetry.space_group_name_H-M   'P 1'
#
loop_
_entity.id
_entity.type
_entity.pdbx_description
1 polymer ?
#
loop_
_entity_poly.entity_id
_entity_poly.type
_entity_poly.pdbx_seq_one_letter_code
_entity_poly.pdbx_strand_id
1 'polypeptide(L)'
;MTEFYTATELEQLGYVRHRLTELFGEPDTAGSEERWPYETVHAVERDVLAPAARVVFTAFEPDLDTRAGMIAADLRFGWPQMEQMLARTTLREDQKRSGRTVSSVVGDEGAVAP
;
A
#
# COMPACT_ATOMS: atom_id res chain seq x y z
N MET A 1 16.85 0.50 7.43
CA MET A 1 16.04 -0.65 7.87
C MET A 1 15.13 -0.99 6.71
N THR A 2 15.09 -2.24 6.26
CA THR A 2 14.15 -2.65 5.21
C THR A 2 12.77 -2.67 5.83
N GLU A 3 11.85 -1.83 5.37
CA GLU A 3 10.45 -1.87 5.78
C GLU A 3 9.81 -3.16 5.23
N PHE A 4 8.99 -3.82 6.04
CA PHE A 4 8.30 -5.06 5.67
C PHE A 4 6.87 -5.04 6.21
N TYR A 5 6.03 -5.87 5.61
CA TYR A 5 4.72 -6.22 6.12
C TYR A 5 4.73 -7.63 6.67
N THR A 6 4.14 -7.81 7.85
CA THR A 6 3.80 -9.12 8.40
C THR A 6 2.52 -9.64 7.76
N ALA A 7 2.30 -10.96 7.83
CA ALA A 7 1.03 -11.56 7.41
C ALA A 7 -0.18 -10.90 8.11
N THR A 8 -0.06 -10.60 9.40
CA THR A 8 -1.12 -9.98 10.21
C THR A 8 -1.45 -8.57 9.73
N GLU A 9 -0.44 -7.76 9.39
CA GLU A 9 -0.67 -6.42 8.83
C GLU A 9 -1.34 -6.49 7.47
N LEU A 10 -0.95 -7.44 6.60
CA LEU A 10 -1.60 -7.63 5.30
C LEU A 10 -3.06 -8.09 5.47
N GLU A 11 -3.36 -8.93 6.46
CA GLU A 11 -4.74 -9.29 6.79
C GLU A 11 -5.58 -8.09 7.25
N GLN A 12 -4.98 -7.18 8.04
CA GLN A 12 -5.65 -5.93 8.46
C GLN A 12 -5.91 -4.98 7.28
N LEU A 13 -5.08 -5.05 6.24
CA LEU A 13 -5.32 -4.32 4.97
C LEU A 13 -6.39 -4.99 4.09
N GLY A 14 -6.95 -6.12 4.51
CA GLY A 14 -8.01 -6.84 3.82
C GLY A 14 -7.54 -8.01 2.96
N TYR A 15 -6.24 -8.29 2.90
CA TYR A 15 -5.73 -9.44 2.17
C TYR A 15 -6.07 -10.75 2.88
N VAL A 16 -6.19 -11.82 2.11
CA VAL A 16 -6.51 -13.14 2.63
C VAL A 16 -5.21 -13.90 2.88
N ARG A 17 -4.98 -14.35 4.12
CA ARG A 17 -3.71 -14.95 4.57
C ARG A 17 -3.18 -16.05 3.64
N HIS A 18 -4.03 -17.01 3.27
CA HIS A 18 -3.63 -18.16 2.45
C HIS A 18 -3.34 -17.80 0.98
N ARG A 19 -3.54 -16.54 0.58
CA ARG A 19 -3.24 -16.02 -0.77
C ARG A 19 -2.02 -15.10 -0.79
N LEU A 20 -1.44 -14.77 0.37
CA LEU A 20 -0.33 -13.82 0.44
C LEU A 20 0.88 -14.30 -0.37
N THR A 21 1.23 -15.58 -0.28
CA THR A 21 2.33 -16.16 -1.08
C THR A 21 2.05 -16.12 -2.58
N GLU A 22 0.81 -16.33 -3.01
CA GLU A 22 0.41 -16.24 -4.42
C GLU A 22 0.48 -14.79 -4.94
N LEU A 23 0.08 -13.83 -4.11
CA LEU A 23 0.04 -12.41 -4.47
C LEU A 23 1.41 -11.74 -4.44
N PHE A 24 2.20 -12.03 -3.41
CA PHE A 24 3.42 -11.28 -3.10
C PHE A 24 4.69 -12.14 -3.16
N GLY A 25 4.58 -13.41 -3.51
CA GLY A 25 5.69 -14.37 -3.55
C GLY A 25 6.02 -14.93 -2.16
N GLU A 26 7.11 -15.70 -2.09
CA GLU A 26 7.56 -16.32 -0.84
C GLU A 26 7.97 -15.25 0.19
N PRO A 27 7.53 -15.37 1.47
CA PRO A 27 7.95 -14.46 2.51
C PRO A 27 9.40 -14.71 2.93
N ASP A 28 10.06 -13.65 3.39
CA ASP A 28 11.26 -13.77 4.21
C ASP A 28 10.84 -14.28 5.61
N THR A 29 11.21 -15.51 5.94
CA THR A 29 10.94 -16.08 7.26
C THR A 29 12.02 -15.66 8.24
N ALA A 30 11.69 -14.75 9.16
CA ALA A 30 12.56 -14.39 10.28
C ALA A 30 12.03 -15.04 11.58
N GLY A 31 12.48 -16.26 11.86
CA GLY A 31 11.93 -17.07 12.95
C GLY A 31 10.57 -17.66 12.54
N SER A 32 9.52 -17.39 13.34
CA SER A 32 8.14 -17.86 13.07
C SER A 32 7.26 -16.82 12.36
N GLU A 33 7.81 -15.65 12.01
CA GLU A 33 7.06 -14.56 11.41
C GLU A 33 7.34 -14.47 9.91
N GLU A 34 6.26 -14.53 9.12
CA GLU A 34 6.27 -14.34 7.67
C GLU A 34 6.29 -12.85 7.35
N ARG A 35 7.32 -12.41 6.62
CA ARG A 35 7.53 -11.01 6.27
C ARG A 35 7.66 -10.83 4.77
N TRP A 36 6.89 -9.91 4.21
CA TRP A 36 7.02 -9.50 2.82
C TRP A 36 7.71 -8.14 2.75
N PRO A 37 8.74 -7.98 1.90
CA PRO A 37 9.37 -6.68 1.70
C PRO A 37 8.34 -5.64 1.27
N TYR A 38 8.39 -4.45 1.88
CA TYR A 38 7.47 -3.35 1.57
C TYR A 38 7.42 -3.04 0.07
N GLU A 39 8.59 -2.99 -0.58
CA GLU A 39 8.72 -2.71 -2.02
C GLU A 39 8.02 -3.77 -2.90
N THR A 40 8.00 -5.03 -2.46
CA THR A 40 7.34 -6.11 -3.21
C THR A 40 5.82 -5.95 -3.15
N VAL A 41 5.29 -5.74 -1.94
CA VAL A 41 3.85 -5.49 -1.74
C VAL A 41 3.42 -4.24 -2.51
N HIS A 42 4.18 -3.16 -2.39
CA HIS A 42 3.89 -1.90 -3.09
C HIS A 42 3.94 -2.06 -4.62
N ALA A 43 4.92 -2.79 -5.17
CA ALA A 43 5.00 -3.03 -6.61
C ALA A 43 3.78 -3.79 -7.12
N VAL A 44 3.33 -4.84 -6.41
CA VAL A 44 2.12 -5.60 -6.77
C VAL A 44 0.87 -4.73 -6.65
N GLU A 45 0.74 -3.97 -5.55
CA GLU A 45 -0.37 -3.01 -5.39
C GLU A 45 -0.41 -2.00 -6.54
N ARG A 46 0.73 -1.41 -6.90
CA ARG A 46 0.82 -0.38 -7.95
C ARG A 46 0.60 -0.92 -9.35
N ASP A 47 1.24 -2.04 -9.69
CA ASP A 47 1.31 -2.51 -11.08
C ASP A 47 0.16 -3.44 -11.45
N VAL A 48 -0.48 -4.08 -10.46
CA VAL A 48 -1.52 -5.09 -10.70
C VAL A 48 -2.84 -4.68 -10.06
N LEU A 49 -2.87 -4.52 -8.74
CA LEU A 49 -4.13 -4.38 -8.02
C LEU A 49 -4.79 -3.02 -8.22
N ALA A 50 -4.01 -1.93 -8.22
CA ALA A 50 -4.52 -0.59 -8.45
C ALA A 50 -5.13 -0.40 -9.85
N PRO A 51 -4.48 -0.84 -10.95
CA PRO A 51 -5.12 -0.87 -12.27
C PRO A 51 -6.40 -1.71 -12.30
N ALA A 52 -6.40 -2.90 -11.68
CA ALA A 52 -7.58 -3.75 -11.62
C ALA A 52 -8.75 -3.08 -10.87
N ALA A 53 -8.47 -2.47 -9.72
CA ALA A 53 -9.46 -1.72 -8.94
C ALA A 53 -10.04 -0.55 -9.74
N ARG A 54 -9.22 0.19 -10.49
CA ARG A 54 -9.69 1.27 -11.37
C ARG A 54 -10.61 0.76 -12.48
N VAL A 55 -10.35 -0.43 -13.03
CA VAL A 55 -11.25 -1.06 -14.01
C VAL A 55 -12.59 -1.43 -13.37
N VAL A 56 -12.58 -2.01 -12.18
CA VAL A 56 -13.81 -2.31 -11.43
C VAL A 56 -14.61 -1.03 -11.17
N PHE A 57 -13.96 0.02 -10.67
CA PHE A 57 -14.63 1.30 -10.43
C PHE A 57 -15.18 1.89 -11.72
N THR A 58 -14.42 1.88 -12.82
CA THR A 58 -14.90 2.39 -14.11
C THR A 58 -16.09 1.58 -14.66
N ALA A 59 -16.09 0.26 -14.46
CA ALA A 59 -17.14 -0.62 -14.96
C ALA A 59 -18.46 -0.50 -14.17
N PHE A 60 -18.37 -0.16 -12.89
CA PHE A 60 -19.50 -0.18 -11.96
C PHE A 60 -19.80 1.19 -11.31
N GLU A 61 -19.05 2.26 -11.54
CA GLU A 61 -19.41 3.60 -11.07
C GLU A 61 -20.35 4.27 -12.12
N PRO A 62 -21.45 4.94 -11.71
CA PRO A 62 -21.87 5.30 -10.35
C PRO A 62 -22.87 4.33 -9.70
N ASP A 63 -22.85 3.04 -10.03
CA ASP A 63 -23.74 2.06 -9.41
C ASP A 63 -23.41 1.86 -7.91
N LEU A 64 -24.14 2.61 -7.08
CA LEU A 64 -24.08 2.54 -5.63
C LEU A 64 -24.51 1.17 -5.09
N ASP A 65 -25.29 0.40 -5.85
CA ASP A 65 -25.75 -0.93 -5.43
C ASP A 65 -24.60 -1.94 -5.45
N THR A 66 -23.69 -1.84 -6.42
CA THR A 66 -22.48 -2.67 -6.45
C THR A 66 -21.58 -2.36 -5.23
N ARG A 67 -21.37 -1.08 -4.92
CA ARG A 67 -20.62 -0.67 -3.72
C ARG A 67 -21.29 -1.16 -2.44
N ALA A 68 -22.59 -0.91 -2.30
CA ALA A 68 -23.37 -1.32 -1.14
C ALA A 68 -23.40 -2.85 -0.98
N GLY A 69 -23.49 -3.58 -2.10
CA GLY A 69 -23.44 -5.04 -2.14
C GLY A 69 -22.11 -5.60 -1.63
N MET A 70 -20.98 -5.03 -2.07
CA MET A 70 -19.66 -5.44 -1.58
C MET A 70 -19.46 -5.15 -0.10
N ILE A 71 -20.01 -4.04 0.40
CA ILE A 71 -19.98 -3.70 1.84
C ILE A 71 -20.88 -4.65 2.63
N ALA A 72 -22.11 -4.89 2.17
CA ALA A 72 -23.07 -5.76 2.83
C ALA A 72 -22.62 -7.23 2.84
N ALA A 73 -21.88 -7.66 1.81
CA ALA A 73 -21.24 -8.97 1.73
C ALA A 73 -20.00 -9.10 2.62
N ASP A 74 -19.57 -8.04 3.31
CA ASP A 74 -18.41 -8.01 4.20
C ASP A 74 -17.15 -8.62 3.55
N LEU A 75 -16.92 -8.28 2.28
CA LEU A 75 -15.77 -8.79 1.55
C LEU A 75 -14.49 -8.28 2.22
N ARG A 76 -13.60 -9.22 2.60
CA ARG A 76 -12.29 -8.89 3.20
C ARG A 76 -11.51 -7.87 2.38
N PHE A 77 -11.52 -8.03 1.06
CA PHE A 77 -11.00 -7.06 0.10
C PHE A 77 -12.15 -6.48 -0.74
N GLY A 78 -12.94 -5.61 -0.11
CA GLY A 78 -14.11 -4.97 -0.69
C GLY A 78 -13.83 -3.60 -1.30
N TRP A 79 -14.90 -2.90 -1.70
CA TRP A 79 -14.82 -1.53 -2.24
C TRP A 79 -14.02 -0.57 -1.33
N PRO A 80 -14.25 -0.52 0.00
CA PRO A 80 -13.49 0.36 0.88
C PRO A 80 -11.99 0.04 0.91
N GLN A 81 -11.61 -1.25 0.88
CA GLN A 81 -10.21 -1.66 0.89
C GLN A 81 -9.51 -1.31 -0.42
N MET A 82 -10.20 -1.43 -1.55
CA MET A 82 -9.70 -0.95 -2.85
C MET A 82 -9.49 0.57 -2.86
N GLU A 83 -10.44 1.35 -2.31
CA GLU A 83 -10.28 2.81 -2.18
C GLU A 83 -9.06 3.17 -1.32
N GLN A 84 -8.90 2.50 -0.17
CA GLN A 84 -7.76 2.73 0.72
C GLN A 84 -6.43 2.33 0.07
N MET A 85 -6.39 1.19 -0.63
CA MET A 85 -5.21 0.75 -1.38
C MET A 85 -4.83 1.78 -2.45
N LEU A 86 -5.79 2.22 -3.27
CA LEU A 86 -5.55 3.24 -4.29
C LEU A 86 -5.03 4.55 -3.70
N ALA A 87 -5.55 4.99 -2.55
CA ALA A 87 -5.06 6.17 -1.85
C ALA A 87 -3.60 6.01 -1.40
N ARG A 88 -3.23 4.85 -0.84
CA ARG A 88 -1.85 4.56 -0.42
C ARG A 88 -0.89 4.52 -1.61
N THR A 89 -1.27 3.85 -2.69
CA THR A 89 -0.46 3.80 -3.92
C THR A 89 -0.24 5.19 -4.50
N THR A 90 -1.30 6.00 -4.61
CA THR A 90 -1.21 7.36 -5.18
C THR A 90 -0.32 8.27 -4.32
N LEU A 91 -0.49 8.26 -2.99
CA LEU A 91 0.33 9.04 -2.07
C LEU A 91 1.83 8.73 -2.22
N ARG A 92 2.18 7.46 -2.44
CA ARG A 92 3.57 7.02 -2.62
C ARG A 92 4.14 7.41 -3.97
N GLU A 93 3.34 7.33 -5.04
CA GLU A 93 3.75 7.82 -6.36
C GLU A 93 4.05 9.33 -6.31
N ASP A 94 3.23 10.10 -5.61
CA ASP A 94 3.44 11.53 -5.40
C ASP A 94 4.71 11.80 -4.58
N GLN A 95 4.95 11.07 -3.49
CA GLN A 95 6.19 11.19 -2.72
C GLN A 95 7.44 10.87 -3.55
N LYS A 96 7.39 9.82 -4.38
CA LYS A 96 8.51 9.44 -5.26
C LYS A 96 8.75 10.47 -6.36
N ARG A 97 7.68 11.06 -6.92
CA ARG A 97 7.74 12.13 -7.92
C ARG A 97 8.22 13.45 -7.32
N SER A 98 7.82 13.76 -6.09
CA SER A 98 8.15 15.01 -5.41
C SER A 98 9.57 15.06 -4.85
N GLY A 99 10.31 13.93 -4.79
CA GLY A 99 11.76 13.91 -4.61
C GLY A 99 12.30 14.97 -3.65
N ARG A 100 11.70 15.10 -2.46
CA ARG A 100 12.12 16.11 -1.50
C ARG A 100 13.47 15.69 -0.93
N THR A 101 14.50 16.32 -1.48
CA THR A 101 15.73 16.76 -0.82
C THR A 101 15.52 16.89 0.70
N VAL A 102 15.97 15.89 1.44
CA VAL A 102 16.38 16.05 2.84
C VAL A 102 17.89 15.84 2.87
N SER A 103 18.60 16.67 2.12
CA SER A 103 20.02 16.89 2.28
C SER A 103 20.24 18.39 2.28
N SER A 104 20.83 18.88 3.37
CA SER A 104 21.24 20.27 3.61
C SER A 104 20.17 21.24 4.14
N VAL A 105 19.83 21.10 5.43
CA VAL A 105 19.97 22.21 6.38
C VAL A 105 20.83 21.67 7.51
N VAL A 106 22.15 21.75 7.33
CA VAL A 106 23.11 21.66 8.43
C VAL A 106 23.94 22.93 8.37
N GLY A 107 23.68 23.81 9.34
CA GLY A 107 24.63 24.76 9.91
C GLY A 107 25.21 25.83 8.98
N ASP A 108 24.48 26.93 8.83
CA ASP A 108 25.11 28.24 8.65
C ASP A 108 24.45 29.22 9.62
N GLU A 109 24.91 29.21 10.87
CA GLU A 109 24.84 30.42 11.70
C GLU A 109 26.24 30.65 12.26
N GLY A 110 26.87 31.65 11.65
CA GLY A 110 28.24 32.04 11.88
C GLY A 110 28.47 32.51 13.30
N ALA A 111 29.64 32.13 13.81
CA ALA A 111 30.27 32.80 14.93
C ALA A 111 30.50 34.28 14.58
N VAL A 112 29.95 35.18 15.39
CA VAL A 112 30.40 36.57 15.47
C VAL A 112 30.51 36.95 16.95
N ALA A 113 31.76 36.99 17.42
CA ALA A 113 32.17 37.84 18.54
C ALA A 113 32.58 39.21 17.98
N PRO A 114 32.45 40.28 18.78
CA PRO A 114 33.61 40.69 19.57
C PRO A 114 33.33 40.91 21.07
#